data_AF-A0A9P4J6H4-F1
#
_entry.id   AF-A0A9P4J6H4-F1
#
_cell.length_a   1.000
_cell.length_b   1.000
_cell.length_c   1.000
_cell.angle_alpha   90.00
_cell.angle_beta   90.00
_cell.angle_gamma   90.00
#
_symmetry.space_group_name_H-M   'P 1'
#
loop_
_entity.id
_entity.type
_entity.pdbx_description
1 polymer ?
#
loop_
_entity_poly.entity_id
_entity_poly.type
_entity_poly.pdbx_seq_one_letter_code
_entity_poly.pdbx_strand_id
1 'polypeptide(L)'
;MPPPSRLRPLLYLTTASASGLAAYHLTPSRRPYALDASTFQPWTLLAKHPLSATNGVLTLSPPSSSTTIRPQGSKVPAAPSTSRPGASTDGDRAEKLVPARTPYDDLYKSGTWSVEAKHPQLMVSREYTPLPPYPPMVPASTSAAEQEEEVETLDLLIRKDGETSRFLHSVPSAQEVQDGRRGGGLGAGAGKVELRGPHVSLHVPEDTVVEEVLFLAGGTGVAPALQMAWGGVLRACERSAGTMTGVGGSGGIGTHMTLLWASRGREDCEGGETDGGLRERKGRWPWSRGTLGSSSTASDSITEDKASISGDTTVSRPESRIVAHIRALQSASTSFSPSTPFTAAATSSDPKLEVAYFVDAESSFITPAYLRKVLQRSSSRTVSTNTPASTSTSSSSSSQLDQSGGGLGMKLLIVSGPPGFVAHFAGEKIWADGVEQQGPLGGVLGELRREGLLKGWRVWKL
;
A
#
# COMPACT_ATOMS: atom_id res chain seq x y z
N MET A 1 -60.10 -49.43 -39.40
CA MET A 1 -58.99 -50.38 -39.19
C MET A 1 -58.43 -50.73 -40.56
N PRO A 2 -57.13 -50.48 -40.81
CA PRO A 2 -56.07 -51.44 -40.45
C PRO A 2 -54.80 -50.72 -39.88
N PRO A 3 -53.58 -51.31 -39.82
CA PRO A 3 -52.92 -51.76 -38.58
C PRO A 3 -51.64 -50.95 -38.20
N PRO A 4 -50.97 -51.28 -37.07
CA PRO A 4 -49.81 -50.56 -36.57
C PRO A 4 -48.50 -51.06 -37.21
N SER A 5 -47.52 -50.18 -37.41
CA SER A 5 -46.14 -50.55 -37.75
C SER A 5 -45.16 -49.99 -36.72
N ARG A 6 -44.39 -50.93 -36.16
CA ARG A 6 -43.32 -50.70 -35.17
C ARG A 6 -42.00 -50.34 -35.87
N LEU A 7 -41.32 -49.37 -35.26
CA LEU A 7 -39.86 -49.23 -35.02
C LEU A 7 -38.87 -49.71 -36.10
N ARG A 8 -37.98 -48.79 -36.53
CA ARG A 8 -36.51 -48.95 -36.46
C ARG A 8 -35.82 -47.59 -36.22
N PRO A 9 -34.74 -47.52 -35.42
CA PRO A 9 -34.04 -46.28 -35.08
C PRO A 9 -33.03 -45.92 -36.17
N LEU A 10 -32.93 -44.63 -36.51
CA LEU A 10 -31.91 -44.10 -37.41
C LEU A 10 -30.77 -43.52 -36.56
N LEU A 11 -29.62 -44.19 -36.61
CA LEU A 11 -28.34 -43.68 -36.14
C LEU A 11 -28.03 -42.38 -36.90
N TYR A 12 -27.98 -41.25 -36.19
CA TYR A 12 -27.35 -40.04 -36.73
C TYR A 12 -25.84 -40.14 -36.54
N LEU A 13 -25.14 -40.43 -37.63
CA LEU A 13 -23.70 -40.30 -37.75
C LEU A 13 -23.39 -38.79 -37.89
N THR A 14 -23.05 -38.12 -36.79
CA THR A 14 -22.54 -36.74 -36.85
C THR A 14 -21.05 -36.78 -37.19
N THR A 15 -20.71 -36.36 -38.39
CA THR A 15 -19.34 -36.17 -38.87
C THR A 15 -18.63 -35.10 -38.04
N ALA A 16 -17.50 -35.48 -37.44
CA ALA A 16 -16.62 -34.58 -36.70
C ALA A 16 -15.93 -33.59 -37.66
N SER A 17 -16.29 -32.31 -37.55
CA SER A 17 -15.56 -31.22 -38.16
C SER A 17 -14.33 -30.91 -37.30
N ALA A 18 -13.15 -31.29 -37.77
CA ALA A 18 -11.88 -30.88 -37.20
C ALA A 18 -11.65 -29.39 -37.48
N SER A 19 -12.05 -28.52 -36.54
CA SER A 19 -11.69 -27.11 -36.57
C SER A 19 -10.26 -26.94 -36.02
N GLY A 20 -9.36 -26.53 -36.91
CA GLY A 20 -7.94 -26.35 -36.63
C GLY A 20 -7.70 -25.33 -35.52
N LEU A 21 -6.93 -25.77 -34.52
CA LEU A 21 -6.26 -24.90 -33.57
C LEU A 21 -5.13 -24.19 -34.31
N ALA A 22 -5.38 -22.97 -34.76
CA ALA A 22 -4.32 -22.04 -35.13
C ALA A 22 -3.55 -21.68 -33.85
N ALA A 23 -2.42 -22.35 -33.65
CA ALA A 23 -1.44 -21.94 -32.65
C ALA A 23 -0.88 -20.58 -33.08
N TYR A 24 -1.40 -19.51 -32.46
CA TYR A 24 -0.73 -18.22 -32.49
C TYR A 24 0.61 -18.40 -31.78
N HIS A 25 1.67 -18.56 -32.57
CA HIS A 25 3.02 -18.29 -32.13
C HIS A 25 3.10 -16.78 -31.83
N LEU A 26 2.65 -16.41 -30.63
CA LEU A 26 2.89 -15.11 -30.05
C LEU A 26 4.40 -14.99 -29.88
N THR A 27 4.99 -14.06 -30.62
CA THR A 27 6.27 -13.48 -30.28
C THR A 27 6.25 -13.12 -28.79
N PRO A 28 7.23 -13.56 -27.98
CA PRO A 28 7.21 -13.26 -26.56
C PRO A 28 7.30 -11.75 -26.39
N SER A 29 6.19 -11.12 -25.99
CA SER A 29 6.19 -9.76 -25.49
C SER A 29 7.22 -9.73 -24.37
N ARG A 30 8.29 -8.96 -24.57
CA ARG A 30 9.36 -8.81 -23.58
C ARG A 30 8.72 -8.22 -22.33
N ARG A 31 8.57 -9.02 -21.29
CA ARG A 31 7.95 -8.56 -20.04
C ARG A 31 8.90 -7.56 -19.37
N PRO A 32 8.37 -6.47 -18.80
CA PRO A 32 9.20 -5.48 -18.11
C PRO A 32 9.79 -6.01 -16.80
N TYR A 33 9.24 -7.09 -16.24
CA TYR A 33 9.65 -7.73 -14.99
C TYR A 33 9.74 -9.26 -15.13
N ALA A 34 10.46 -9.92 -14.21
CA ALA A 34 10.66 -11.36 -14.17
C ALA A 34 9.40 -12.15 -13.77
N LEU A 35 8.49 -11.58 -12.97
CA LEU A 35 7.28 -12.25 -12.49
C LEU A 35 6.40 -12.84 -13.62
N ASP A 36 5.83 -14.01 -13.37
CA ASP A 36 4.86 -14.70 -14.24
C ASP A 36 3.53 -14.99 -13.53
N ALA A 37 2.44 -14.49 -14.09
CA ALA A 37 1.11 -14.60 -13.49
C ALA A 37 0.50 -16.01 -13.59
N SER A 38 1.03 -16.83 -14.49
CA SER A 38 0.55 -18.20 -14.79
C SER A 38 1.42 -19.29 -14.16
N THR A 39 2.71 -19.01 -13.96
CA THR A 39 3.72 -20.03 -13.63
C THR A 39 4.54 -19.61 -12.43
N PHE A 40 4.73 -20.54 -11.49
CA PHE A 40 5.63 -20.32 -10.35
C PHE A 40 7.09 -20.30 -10.80
N GLN A 41 7.82 -19.28 -10.37
CA GLN A 41 9.25 -19.10 -10.63
C GLN A 41 10.03 -19.14 -9.31
N PRO A 42 11.26 -19.68 -9.31
CA PRO A 42 12.10 -19.73 -8.12
C PRO A 42 12.79 -18.39 -7.88
N TRP A 43 12.36 -17.67 -6.85
CA TRP A 43 12.99 -16.44 -6.34
C TRP A 43 13.96 -16.78 -5.21
N THR A 44 15.03 -16.00 -5.07
CA THR A 44 16.02 -16.20 -4.01
C THR A 44 15.73 -15.27 -2.84
N LEU A 45 15.64 -15.82 -1.63
CA LEU A 45 15.52 -15.03 -0.41
C LEU A 45 16.88 -14.41 -0.07
N LEU A 46 17.01 -13.11 -0.24
CA LEU A 46 18.25 -12.37 0.01
C LEU A 46 18.47 -12.09 1.50
N ALA A 47 17.46 -11.51 2.14
CA ALA A 47 17.56 -10.99 3.50
C ALA A 47 16.25 -11.18 4.28
N LYS A 48 16.37 -11.22 5.61
CA LYS A 48 15.24 -11.21 6.55
C LYS A 48 15.42 -10.06 7.52
N HIS A 49 14.40 -9.21 7.60
CA HIS A 49 14.36 -8.09 8.55
C HIS A 49 13.25 -8.38 9.58
N PRO A 50 13.58 -8.99 10.74
CA PRO A 50 12.58 -9.24 11.78
C PRO A 50 12.06 -7.90 12.34
N LEU A 51 10.74 -7.78 12.45
CA LEU A 51 10.06 -6.60 13.04
C LEU A 51 9.58 -6.91 14.46
N SER A 52 9.00 -8.09 14.62
CA SER A 52 8.53 -8.60 15.91
C SER A 52 8.78 -10.11 16.00
N ALA A 53 8.39 -10.72 17.12
CA ALA A 53 8.46 -12.18 17.27
C ALA A 53 7.64 -12.94 16.20
N THR A 54 6.66 -12.27 15.57
CA THR A 54 5.78 -12.90 14.58
C THR A 54 5.77 -12.23 13.21
N ASN A 55 6.29 -11.00 13.06
CA ASN A 55 6.33 -10.30 11.78
C ASN A 55 7.77 -10.08 11.32
N GLY A 56 8.00 -10.18 10.02
CA GLY A 56 9.27 -9.82 9.40
C GLY A 56 9.08 -9.43 7.94
N VAL A 57 10.02 -8.64 7.41
CA VAL A 57 10.09 -8.35 5.98
C VAL A 57 11.11 -9.28 5.32
N LEU A 58 10.68 -9.98 4.27
CA LEU A 58 11.52 -10.87 3.49
C LEU A 58 11.85 -10.19 2.15
N THR A 59 13.14 -10.04 1.85
CA THR A 59 13.61 -9.43 0.60
C THR A 59 13.99 -10.54 -0.38
N LEU A 60 13.37 -10.55 -1.56
CA LEU A 60 13.56 -11.57 -2.59
C LEU A 60 14.12 -10.96 -3.88
N SER A 61 14.97 -11.72 -4.58
CA SER A 61 15.45 -11.39 -5.93
C SER A 61 14.97 -12.40 -6.97
N PRO A 62 14.81 -11.96 -8.23
CA PRO A 62 14.34 -12.79 -9.33
C PRO A 62 15.36 -13.89 -9.67
N PRO A 63 14.91 -14.92 -10.41
CA PRO A 63 15.82 -15.92 -10.97
C PRO A 63 16.86 -15.26 -11.90
N SER A 64 18.12 -15.68 -11.79
CA SER A 64 19.31 -15.08 -12.46
C SER A 64 19.33 -15.17 -14.01
N SER A 65 18.20 -15.40 -14.67
CA SER A 65 18.10 -15.58 -16.12
C SER A 65 17.36 -14.45 -16.85
N SER A 66 17.01 -13.33 -16.20
CA SER A 66 16.42 -12.16 -16.89
C SER A 66 17.44 -11.11 -17.36
N THR A 67 18.68 -11.10 -16.84
CA THR A 67 19.74 -10.21 -17.33
C THR A 67 20.47 -10.86 -18.51
N THR A 68 20.03 -10.60 -19.74
CA THR A 68 20.84 -10.90 -20.93
C THR A 68 22.04 -9.95 -20.95
N ILE A 69 23.13 -10.40 -20.33
CA ILE A 69 24.46 -9.78 -20.45
C ILE A 69 24.91 -9.91 -21.91
N ARG A 70 25.05 -8.79 -22.60
CA ARG A 70 25.79 -8.72 -23.86
C ARG A 70 27.25 -8.42 -23.50
N PRO A 71 28.22 -9.33 -23.71
CA PRO A 71 29.60 -9.04 -23.37
C PRO A 71 30.16 -8.08 -24.43
N GLN A 72 30.30 -6.81 -24.11
CA GLN A 72 31.17 -5.91 -24.85
C GLN A 72 32.49 -5.73 -24.10
N GLY A 73 33.53 -6.34 -24.68
CA GLY A 73 34.88 -5.80 -24.81
C GLY A 73 35.52 -5.18 -23.57
N SER A 74 36.44 -5.94 -22.98
CA SER A 74 37.46 -5.46 -22.05
C SER A 74 38.06 -4.10 -22.44
N LYS A 75 37.98 -3.12 -21.55
CA LYS A 75 38.95 -2.03 -21.51
C LYS A 75 39.30 -1.72 -20.06
N VAL A 76 40.48 -2.18 -19.66
CA VAL A 76 41.09 -1.96 -18.36
C VAL A 76 41.30 -0.46 -18.14
N PRO A 77 40.86 0.14 -17.01
CA PRO A 77 41.36 1.44 -16.59
C PRO A 77 42.57 1.27 -15.67
N ALA A 78 43.60 2.06 -15.96
CA ALA A 78 44.84 2.17 -15.23
C ALA A 78 44.66 2.84 -13.85
N ALA A 79 45.66 2.62 -12.98
CA ALA A 79 45.74 3.05 -11.59
C ALA A 79 45.56 4.56 -11.34
N PRO A 80 45.08 4.98 -10.16
CA PRO A 80 44.85 6.38 -9.83
C PRO A 80 46.16 7.12 -9.50
N SER A 81 46.46 8.19 -10.24
CA SER A 81 47.49 9.16 -9.88
C SER A 81 46.94 10.21 -8.93
N THR A 82 47.68 10.43 -7.85
CA THR A 82 47.51 11.43 -6.80
C THR A 82 47.51 12.87 -7.32
N SER A 83 46.50 13.65 -6.97
CA SER A 83 46.58 15.12 -6.93
C SER A 83 45.81 15.70 -5.74
N ARG A 84 46.45 16.67 -5.07
CA ARG A 84 46.06 17.38 -3.83
C ARG A 84 44.71 18.11 -3.90
N PRO A 85 44.08 18.38 -2.74
CA PRO A 85 42.81 19.10 -2.66
C PRO A 85 43.04 20.61 -2.82
N GLY A 86 42.39 21.19 -3.84
CA GLY A 86 42.19 22.63 -3.95
C GLY A 86 40.87 22.99 -3.29
N ALA A 87 40.93 23.85 -2.27
CA ALA A 87 39.77 24.42 -1.63
C ALA A 87 38.95 25.25 -2.64
N SER A 88 37.68 24.89 -2.80
CA SER A 88 36.66 25.79 -3.33
C SER A 88 35.44 25.69 -2.43
N THR A 89 35.10 26.84 -1.86
CA THR A 89 33.82 27.15 -1.24
C THR A 89 32.73 27.04 -2.31
N ASP A 90 31.92 25.99 -2.23
CA ASP A 90 30.68 25.87 -3.00
C ASP A 90 29.54 25.56 -2.02
N GLY A 91 28.54 26.45 -2.02
CA GLY A 91 27.42 26.41 -1.10
C GLY A 91 26.51 25.20 -1.34
N ASP A 92 25.80 24.82 -0.27
CA ASP A 92 24.76 23.80 -0.19
C ASP A 92 23.91 23.67 -1.47
N ARG A 93 24.34 22.84 -2.41
CA ARG A 93 23.46 22.32 -3.47
C ARG A 93 22.88 21.02 -2.95
N ALA A 94 21.77 21.12 -2.21
CA ALA A 94 21.01 19.96 -1.76
C ALA A 94 20.80 19.00 -2.94
N GLU A 95 21.23 17.74 -2.78
CA GLU A 95 21.09 16.73 -3.84
C GLU A 95 19.62 16.56 -4.22
N LYS A 96 19.33 16.59 -5.52
CA LYS A 96 17.96 16.40 -6.01
C LYS A 96 17.55 14.93 -5.79
N LEU A 97 16.56 14.72 -4.93
CA LEU A 97 15.93 13.42 -4.72
C LEU A 97 14.95 13.10 -5.84
N VAL A 98 14.94 11.85 -6.30
CA VAL A 98 14.03 11.32 -7.32
C VAL A 98 13.36 10.04 -6.80
N PRO A 99 12.18 9.68 -7.32
CA PRO A 99 11.54 8.39 -7.00
C PRO A 99 12.44 7.22 -7.35
N ALA A 100 12.56 6.25 -6.44
CA ALA A 100 13.16 4.95 -6.74
C ALA A 100 12.34 4.26 -7.83
N ARG A 101 12.96 3.95 -8.97
CA ARG A 101 12.28 3.30 -10.10
C ARG A 101 12.31 1.79 -9.94
N THR A 102 11.20 1.17 -10.31
CA THR A 102 11.04 -0.28 -10.33
C THR A 102 10.32 -0.69 -11.60
N PRO A 103 10.51 -1.93 -12.10
CA PRO A 103 9.77 -2.42 -13.25
C PRO A 103 8.26 -2.57 -12.95
N TYR A 104 7.85 -2.36 -11.69
CA TYR A 104 6.47 -2.46 -11.21
C TYR A 104 5.79 -1.09 -11.02
N ASP A 105 6.41 0.02 -11.43
CA ASP A 105 5.88 1.38 -11.26
C ASP A 105 4.45 1.52 -11.80
N ASP A 106 4.15 0.93 -12.96
CA ASP A 106 2.81 0.96 -13.56
C ASP A 106 1.76 0.18 -12.74
N LEU A 107 2.17 -0.88 -12.04
CA LEU A 107 1.29 -1.62 -11.13
C LEU A 107 0.97 -0.79 -9.88
N TYR A 108 1.96 -0.11 -9.31
CA TYR A 108 1.75 0.80 -8.18
C TYR A 108 0.90 2.01 -8.58
N LYS A 109 1.06 2.52 -9.79
CA LYS A 109 0.23 3.60 -10.34
C LYS A 109 -1.20 3.16 -10.64
N SER A 110 -1.49 1.87 -10.85
CA SER A 110 -2.82 1.39 -11.25
C SER A 110 -3.63 0.76 -10.11
N GLY A 111 -3.07 0.68 -8.89
CA GLY A 111 -3.79 0.25 -7.69
C GLY A 111 -2.96 -0.65 -6.79
N THR A 112 -3.55 -1.74 -6.29
CA THR A 112 -2.85 -2.71 -5.44
C THR A 112 -2.73 -4.06 -6.12
N TRP A 113 -1.61 -4.72 -5.91
CA TRP A 113 -1.30 -6.02 -6.50
C TRP A 113 -0.58 -6.93 -5.51
N SER A 114 -0.64 -8.23 -5.76
CA SER A 114 -0.09 -9.28 -4.91
C SER A 114 0.72 -10.28 -5.71
N VAL A 115 1.51 -11.07 -5.00
CA VAL A 115 2.17 -12.27 -5.49
C VAL A 115 1.72 -13.46 -4.67
N GLU A 116 1.64 -14.62 -5.28
CA GLU A 116 1.39 -15.86 -4.56
C GLU A 116 2.70 -16.59 -4.29
N ALA A 117 2.93 -16.94 -3.02
CA ALA A 117 4.03 -17.80 -2.64
C ALA A 117 3.51 -19.22 -2.37
N LYS A 118 4.19 -20.22 -2.93
CA LYS A 118 3.82 -21.63 -2.81
C LYS A 118 4.61 -22.32 -1.70
N HIS A 119 3.90 -23.10 -0.90
CA HIS A 119 4.52 -24.08 -0.03
C HIS A 119 4.83 -25.35 -0.84
N PRO A 120 6.10 -25.80 -0.91
CA PRO A 120 6.49 -26.89 -1.82
C PRO A 120 5.87 -28.24 -1.45
N GLN A 121 5.84 -28.60 -0.16
CA GLN A 121 5.33 -29.92 0.28
C GLN A 121 3.80 -30.00 0.35
N LEU A 122 3.14 -28.97 0.88
CA LEU A 122 1.68 -28.95 1.00
C LEU A 122 0.96 -28.62 -0.32
N MET A 123 1.69 -28.14 -1.34
CA MET A 123 1.11 -27.67 -2.60
C MET A 123 0.01 -26.60 -2.43
N VAL A 124 0.05 -25.83 -1.34
CA VAL A 124 -0.84 -24.70 -1.07
C VAL A 124 -0.10 -23.39 -1.32
N SER A 125 -0.73 -22.45 -2.00
CA SER A 125 -0.22 -21.09 -2.19
C SER A 125 -0.99 -20.07 -1.34
N ARG A 126 -0.33 -18.95 -1.04
CA ARG A 126 -0.91 -17.81 -0.32
C ARG A 126 -0.51 -16.50 -0.98
N GLU A 127 -1.46 -15.59 -1.09
CA GLU A 127 -1.24 -14.23 -1.59
C GLU A 127 -0.55 -13.36 -0.55
N TYR A 128 0.43 -12.58 -1.01
CA TYR A 128 1.16 -11.58 -0.25
C TYR A 128 1.27 -10.30 -1.08
N THR A 129 1.07 -9.16 -0.46
CA THR A 129 1.21 -7.85 -1.12
C THR A 129 2.65 -7.36 -0.97
N PRO A 130 3.39 -7.12 -2.08
CA PRO A 130 4.71 -6.53 -2.01
C PRO A 130 4.69 -5.12 -1.45
N LEU A 131 5.68 -4.80 -0.62
CA LEU A 131 5.94 -3.44 -0.19
C LEU A 131 6.53 -2.62 -1.35
N PRO A 132 6.23 -1.31 -1.43
CA PRO A 132 6.92 -0.43 -2.36
C PRO A 132 8.44 -0.35 -2.06
N PRO A 133 9.25 0.20 -2.98
CA PRO A 133 10.69 0.34 -2.76
C PRO A 133 11.01 1.18 -1.52
N TYR A 134 12.01 0.76 -0.75
CA TYR A 134 12.52 1.49 0.42
C TYR A 134 14.06 1.62 0.36
N PRO A 135 14.61 2.84 0.49
CA PRO A 135 13.92 4.12 0.64
C PRO A 135 13.14 4.54 -0.63
N PRO A 136 12.00 5.24 -0.50
CA PRO A 136 11.17 5.60 -1.65
C PRO A 136 11.81 6.67 -2.54
N MET A 137 12.57 7.58 -1.93
CA MET A 137 13.31 8.65 -2.61
C MET A 137 14.80 8.34 -2.57
N VAL A 138 15.47 8.42 -3.72
CA VAL A 138 16.92 8.19 -3.86
C VAL A 138 17.59 9.42 -4.49
N PRO A 139 18.88 9.68 -4.20
CA PRO A 139 19.63 10.73 -4.88
C PRO A 139 19.65 10.50 -6.41
N ALA A 140 19.51 11.58 -7.19
CA ALA A 140 19.57 11.49 -8.65
C ALA A 140 20.93 10.94 -9.15
N SER A 141 22.01 11.12 -8.39
CA SER A 141 23.34 10.55 -8.66
C SER A 141 23.33 9.02 -8.63
N THR A 142 22.60 8.41 -7.70
CA THR A 142 22.37 6.95 -7.63
C THR A 142 21.59 6.46 -8.85
N SER A 143 20.55 7.20 -9.27
CA SER A 143 19.75 6.84 -10.45
C SER A 143 20.49 6.95 -11.80
N ALA A 144 21.59 7.72 -11.86
CA ALA A 144 22.37 7.93 -13.07
C ALA A 144 23.56 6.97 -13.20
N ALA A 145 24.12 6.50 -12.08
CA ALA A 145 25.21 5.52 -12.07
C ALA A 145 24.71 4.07 -12.31
N GLU A 146 23.41 3.81 -12.13
CA GLU A 146 22.79 2.48 -12.22
C GLU A 146 21.88 2.30 -13.45
N GLN A 147 22.01 3.15 -14.49
CA GLN A 147 21.15 3.12 -15.70
C GLN A 147 21.23 1.83 -16.55
N GLU A 148 21.96 0.80 -16.12
CA GLU A 148 22.00 -0.51 -16.78
C GLU A 148 21.41 -1.67 -15.94
N GLU A 149 21.10 -1.50 -14.65
CA GLU A 149 20.52 -2.59 -13.84
C GLU A 149 19.44 -2.06 -12.88
N GLU A 150 18.20 -1.95 -13.37
CA GLU A 150 17.03 -1.77 -12.51
C GLU A 150 16.92 -3.01 -11.61
N VAL A 151 17.38 -2.91 -10.36
CA VAL A 151 17.45 -4.05 -9.45
C VAL A 151 16.04 -4.47 -9.05
N GLU A 152 15.52 -5.46 -9.75
CA GLU A 152 14.23 -6.08 -9.46
C GLU A 152 14.33 -6.82 -8.11
N THR A 153 13.73 -6.25 -7.06
CA THR A 153 13.59 -6.90 -5.75
C THR A 153 12.16 -6.78 -5.25
N LEU A 154 11.73 -7.74 -4.44
CA LEU A 154 10.43 -7.74 -3.80
C LEU A 154 10.60 -7.85 -2.29
N ASP A 155 10.02 -6.89 -1.57
CA ASP A 155 9.93 -6.93 -0.12
C ASP A 155 8.53 -7.38 0.31
N LEU A 156 8.43 -8.49 1.05
CA LEU A 156 7.16 -9.03 1.54
C LEU A 156 7.06 -8.89 3.06
N LEU A 157 6.07 -8.14 3.54
CA LEU A 157 5.73 -8.08 4.97
C LEU A 157 4.91 -9.32 5.35
N ILE A 158 5.53 -10.26 6.07
CA ILE A 158 4.93 -11.57 6.34
C ILE A 158 4.80 -11.81 7.84
N ARG A 159 3.56 -12.04 8.27
CA ARG A 159 3.25 -12.59 9.59
C ARG A 159 3.40 -14.10 9.59
N LYS A 160 4.06 -14.63 10.61
CA LYS A 160 4.23 -16.06 10.89
C LYS A 160 2.93 -16.66 11.44
N ASP A 161 1.89 -16.64 10.62
CA ASP A 161 0.56 -17.17 10.89
C ASP A 161 0.12 -18.08 9.74
N GLY A 162 0.05 -19.38 9.98
CA GLY A 162 -0.18 -20.42 8.96
C GLY A 162 1.07 -21.17 8.50
N GLU A 163 0.90 -22.18 7.65
CA GLU A 163 2.00 -23.06 7.25
C GLU A 163 2.91 -22.43 6.20
N THR A 164 2.34 -21.83 5.14
CA THR A 164 3.12 -21.16 4.10
C THR A 164 4.00 -20.05 4.69
N SER A 165 3.47 -19.23 5.60
CA SER A 165 4.25 -18.19 6.25
C SER A 165 5.35 -18.75 7.16
N ARG A 166 5.08 -19.81 7.94
CA ARG A 166 6.12 -20.50 8.74
C ARG A 166 7.22 -21.06 7.86
N PHE A 167 6.87 -21.66 6.73
CA PHE A 167 7.84 -22.12 5.74
C PHE A 167 8.70 -20.95 5.25
N LEU A 168 8.10 -19.85 4.78
CA LEU A 168 8.84 -18.68 4.29
C LEU A 168 9.82 -18.11 5.34
N HIS A 169 9.41 -18.06 6.61
CA HIS A 169 10.30 -17.66 7.72
C HIS A 169 11.44 -18.65 7.98
N SER A 170 11.24 -19.94 7.69
CA SER A 170 12.23 -21.00 7.87
C SER A 170 13.24 -21.13 6.72
N VAL A 171 12.89 -20.66 5.51
CA VAL A 171 13.78 -20.67 4.34
C VAL A 171 15.05 -19.87 4.68
N PRO A 172 16.28 -20.43 4.54
CA PRO A 172 17.49 -19.70 4.88
C PRO A 172 17.73 -18.55 3.89
N SER A 173 18.15 -17.38 4.36
CA SER A 173 18.50 -16.27 3.46
C SER A 173 19.87 -16.46 2.82
N ALA A 174 20.13 -15.83 1.68
CA ALA A 174 21.45 -15.86 1.04
C ALA A 174 22.56 -15.35 1.98
N GLN A 175 22.26 -14.32 2.79
CA GLN A 175 23.16 -13.82 3.83
C GLN A 175 23.45 -14.88 4.91
N GLU A 176 22.42 -15.56 5.44
CA GLU A 176 22.57 -16.63 6.43
C GLU A 176 23.40 -17.81 5.88
N VAL A 177 23.20 -18.17 4.60
CA VAL A 177 23.96 -19.23 3.93
C VAL A 177 25.42 -18.82 3.73
N GLN A 178 25.70 -17.55 3.43
CA GLN A 178 27.05 -17.03 3.24
C GLN A 178 27.83 -16.94 4.56
N ASP A 179 27.17 -16.50 5.63
CA ASP A 179 27.75 -16.41 6.98
C ASP A 179 27.94 -17.79 7.63
N GLY A 180 27.05 -18.73 7.32
CA GLY A 180 26.98 -20.09 7.88
C GLY A 180 27.94 -21.12 7.27
N ARG A 181 29.15 -20.75 6.84
CA ARG A 181 30.18 -21.65 6.24
C ARG A 181 30.76 -22.70 7.20
N ARG A 182 29.96 -23.23 8.15
CA ARG A 182 30.14 -24.50 8.86
C ARG A 182 28.76 -25.10 9.24
N GLY A 183 28.25 -26.05 8.45
CA GLY A 183 27.28 -27.03 8.95
C GLY A 183 26.21 -27.50 7.97
N GLY A 184 26.52 -28.56 7.21
CA GLY A 184 25.51 -29.54 6.77
C GLY A 184 24.65 -29.20 5.55
N GLY A 185 25.10 -29.67 4.37
CA GLY A 185 24.24 -30.21 3.30
C GLY A 185 22.87 -29.57 3.06
N LEU A 186 22.78 -28.26 2.91
CA LEU A 186 21.59 -27.60 2.40
C LEU A 186 21.51 -27.90 0.89
N GLY A 187 20.49 -28.68 0.48
CA GLY A 187 20.32 -29.14 -0.91
C GLY A 187 20.16 -27.99 -1.91
N ALA A 188 20.23 -28.30 -3.21
CA ALA A 188 20.23 -27.37 -4.36
C ALA A 188 18.98 -26.45 -4.52
N GLY A 189 18.10 -26.40 -3.51
CA GLY A 189 16.94 -25.51 -3.41
C GLY A 189 16.93 -24.64 -2.14
N ALA A 190 18.00 -24.63 -1.33
CA ALA A 190 18.07 -23.79 -0.15
C ALA A 190 18.00 -22.30 -0.52
N GLY A 191 17.19 -21.55 0.23
CA GLY A 191 16.97 -20.13 -0.02
C GLY A 191 16.05 -19.79 -1.19
N LYS A 192 15.39 -20.78 -1.81
CA LYS A 192 14.45 -20.53 -2.90
C LYS A 192 12.99 -20.49 -2.42
N VAL A 193 12.24 -19.56 -2.97
CA VAL A 193 10.79 -19.40 -2.77
C VAL A 193 10.12 -19.39 -4.13
N GLU A 194 9.11 -20.25 -4.33
CA GLU A 194 8.33 -20.26 -5.57
C GLU A 194 7.27 -19.15 -5.53
N LEU A 195 7.39 -18.15 -6.42
CA LEU A 195 6.45 -17.03 -6.56
C LEU A 195 5.74 -17.06 -7.92
N ARG A 196 4.45 -16.70 -7.95
CA ARG A 196 3.70 -16.33 -9.17
C ARG A 196 3.04 -14.97 -8.98
N GLY A 197 2.78 -14.26 -10.08
CA GLY A 197 2.15 -12.94 -10.07
C GLY A 197 2.64 -12.09 -11.24
N PRO A 198 2.31 -10.79 -11.30
CA PRO A 198 1.47 -10.05 -10.36
C PRO A 198 -0.02 -10.42 -10.51
N HIS A 199 -0.74 -10.41 -9.40
CA HIS A 199 -2.21 -10.52 -9.36
C HIS A 199 -2.79 -9.19 -8.89
N VAL A 200 -3.57 -8.50 -9.74
CA VAL A 200 -4.18 -7.21 -9.39
C VAL A 200 -5.36 -7.44 -8.46
N SER A 201 -5.27 -6.91 -7.23
CA SER A 201 -6.30 -7.06 -6.19
C SER A 201 -7.30 -5.89 -6.18
N LEU A 202 -6.85 -4.71 -6.60
CA LEU A 202 -7.67 -3.52 -6.79
C LEU A 202 -7.11 -2.75 -7.98
N HIS A 203 -7.96 -2.49 -8.97
CA HIS A 203 -7.62 -1.66 -10.11
C HIS A 203 -8.32 -0.30 -9.99
N VAL A 204 -7.53 0.77 -10.04
CA VAL A 204 -7.98 2.15 -10.16
C VAL A 204 -7.66 2.61 -11.57
N PRO A 205 -8.67 2.77 -12.45
CA PRO A 205 -8.47 3.21 -13.82
C PRO A 205 -7.73 4.55 -13.89
N GLU A 206 -6.88 4.73 -14.90
CA GLU A 206 -6.02 5.92 -15.05
C GLU A 206 -6.80 7.21 -15.28
N ASP A 207 -7.99 7.10 -15.87
CA ASP A 207 -8.93 8.20 -16.12
C ASP A 207 -9.72 8.60 -14.86
N THR A 208 -9.66 7.80 -13.80
CA THR A 208 -10.41 8.04 -12.56
C THR A 208 -9.61 8.94 -11.61
N VAL A 209 -10.11 10.16 -11.40
CA VAL A 209 -9.58 11.06 -10.37
C VAL A 209 -9.98 10.53 -8.99
N VAL A 210 -9.01 10.05 -8.21
CA VAL A 210 -9.24 9.67 -6.80
C VAL A 210 -8.89 10.85 -5.91
N GLU A 211 -9.91 11.48 -5.35
CA GLU A 211 -9.74 12.63 -4.44
C GLU A 211 -9.35 12.18 -3.03
N GLU A 212 -9.92 11.07 -2.58
CA GLU A 212 -9.83 10.67 -1.18
C GLU A 212 -9.77 9.15 -1.00
N VAL A 213 -8.79 8.70 -0.22
CA VAL A 213 -8.60 7.30 0.14
C VAL A 213 -8.63 7.17 1.66
N LEU A 214 -9.47 6.29 2.19
CA LEU A 214 -9.45 5.87 3.59
C LEU A 214 -9.12 4.37 3.65
N PHE A 215 -7.98 4.03 4.26
CA PHE A 215 -7.55 2.66 4.49
C PHE A 215 -7.78 2.26 5.94
N LEU A 216 -8.46 1.14 6.15
CA LEU A 216 -8.50 0.42 7.42
C LEU A 216 -7.57 -0.80 7.27
N ALA A 217 -6.41 -0.76 7.91
CA ALA A 217 -5.39 -1.80 7.80
C ALA A 217 -5.28 -2.56 9.11
N GLY A 218 -5.36 -3.90 9.07
CA GLY A 218 -5.10 -4.79 10.19
C GLY A 218 -3.82 -5.60 9.99
N GLY A 219 -2.86 -5.48 10.91
CA GLY A 219 -1.59 -6.21 10.87
C GLY A 219 -0.82 -5.97 9.57
N THR A 220 -0.54 -7.04 8.82
CA THR A 220 0.18 -6.97 7.53
C THR A 220 -0.66 -6.38 6.39
N GLY A 221 -1.96 -6.16 6.60
CA GLY A 221 -2.85 -5.43 5.68
C GLY A 221 -2.46 -3.95 5.46
N VAL A 222 -1.39 -3.47 6.10
CA VAL A 222 -0.77 -2.17 5.80
C VAL A 222 -0.04 -2.16 4.45
N ALA A 223 0.43 -3.30 3.95
CA ALA A 223 1.20 -3.36 2.71
C ALA A 223 0.42 -2.80 1.48
N PRO A 224 -0.85 -3.18 1.23
CA PRO A 224 -1.66 -2.53 0.19
C PRO A 224 -1.83 -1.03 0.37
N ALA A 225 -1.88 -0.54 1.61
CA ALA A 225 -1.96 0.90 1.87
C ALA A 225 -0.68 1.63 1.44
N LEU A 226 0.49 1.03 1.70
CA LEU A 226 1.77 1.59 1.25
C LEU A 226 1.89 1.62 -0.27
N GLN A 227 1.42 0.57 -0.98
CA GLN A 227 1.38 0.56 -2.44
C GLN A 227 0.57 1.74 -2.99
N MET A 228 -0.63 1.99 -2.42
CA MET A 228 -1.49 3.10 -2.84
C MET A 228 -0.88 4.47 -2.56
N ALA A 229 -0.23 4.63 -1.40
CA ALA A 229 0.50 5.86 -1.08
C ALA A 229 1.64 6.10 -2.07
N TRP A 230 2.40 5.05 -2.38
CA TRP A 230 3.51 5.11 -3.34
C TRP A 230 3.04 5.45 -4.76
N GLY A 231 1.96 4.83 -5.24
CA GLY A 231 1.33 5.18 -6.51
C GLY A 231 0.92 6.66 -6.59
N GLY A 232 0.44 7.22 -5.47
CA GLY A 232 0.17 8.66 -5.35
C GLY A 232 1.42 9.53 -5.51
N VAL A 233 2.54 9.13 -4.88
CA VAL A 233 3.84 9.80 -5.02
C VAL A 233 4.34 9.75 -6.46
N LEU A 234 4.28 8.58 -7.12
CA LEU A 234 4.68 8.42 -8.52
C LEU A 234 3.90 9.35 -9.45
N ARG A 235 2.56 9.36 -9.34
CA ARG A 235 1.68 10.25 -10.12
C ARG A 235 1.98 11.73 -9.82
N ALA A 236 2.32 12.09 -8.59
CA ALA A 236 2.71 13.46 -8.22
C ALA A 236 4.02 13.90 -8.86
N CYS A 237 4.99 12.98 -8.97
CA CYS A 237 6.26 13.23 -9.64
C CYS A 237 6.07 13.41 -11.15
N GLU A 238 5.27 12.57 -11.80
CA GLU A 238 4.98 12.65 -13.23
C GLU A 238 4.25 13.96 -13.59
N ARG A 239 3.30 14.39 -12.75
CA ARG A 239 2.65 15.70 -12.88
C ARG A 239 3.64 16.87 -12.77
N SER A 240 4.54 16.81 -11.79
CA SER A 240 5.57 17.85 -11.59
C SER A 240 6.61 17.89 -12.72
N ALA A 241 6.88 16.77 -13.37
CA ALA A 241 7.81 16.66 -14.49
C ALA A 241 7.20 17.04 -15.86
N GLY A 242 5.92 17.46 -15.90
CA GLY A 242 5.25 17.88 -17.13
C GLY A 242 5.04 16.76 -18.16
N THR A 243 5.19 15.49 -17.75
CA THR A 243 5.18 14.32 -18.63
C THR A 243 3.77 13.79 -18.91
N MET A 244 2.76 14.30 -18.20
CA MET A 244 1.36 13.90 -18.39
C MET A 244 0.66 14.83 -19.40
N THR A 245 0.77 14.50 -20.68
CA THR A 245 0.14 15.21 -21.79
C THR A 245 -1.19 14.56 -22.15
N GLY A 246 -2.32 15.01 -21.59
CA GLY A 246 -3.63 14.63 -22.14
C GLY A 246 -4.82 14.71 -21.17
N VAL A 247 -5.90 15.28 -21.70
CA VAL A 247 -7.25 15.44 -21.16
C VAL A 247 -7.39 16.44 -20.01
N GLY A 248 -7.85 17.64 -20.38
CA GLY A 248 -8.19 18.71 -19.44
C GLY A 248 -9.35 18.34 -18.53
N GLY A 249 -9.23 18.77 -17.27
CA GLY A 249 -10.29 18.68 -16.28
C GLY A 249 -9.84 19.14 -14.90
N SER A 250 -9.88 20.46 -14.67
CA SER A 250 -9.79 21.12 -13.37
C SER A 250 -8.48 20.95 -12.56
N GLY A 251 -8.09 21.99 -11.82
CA GLY A 251 -6.86 22.04 -11.03
C GLY A 251 -6.69 20.81 -10.13
N GLY A 252 -5.55 20.13 -10.27
CA GLY A 252 -5.30 18.82 -9.67
C GLY A 252 -5.42 18.82 -8.15
N ILE A 253 -6.55 18.32 -7.66
CA ILE A 253 -6.73 17.99 -6.24
C ILE A 253 -5.78 16.82 -5.95
N GLY A 254 -4.78 17.04 -5.08
CA GLY A 254 -3.93 15.96 -4.61
C GLY A 254 -4.75 14.90 -3.87
N THR A 255 -4.52 13.62 -4.13
CA THR A 255 -5.20 12.53 -3.42
C THR A 255 -4.88 12.61 -1.93
N HIS A 256 -5.89 12.80 -1.09
CA HIS A 256 -5.73 12.74 0.35
C HIS A 256 -5.88 11.30 0.83
N MET A 257 -4.86 10.76 1.50
CA MET A 257 -4.88 9.39 2.02
C MET A 257 -4.89 9.38 3.54
N THR A 258 -5.86 8.69 4.14
CA THR A 258 -5.90 8.41 5.59
C THR A 258 -5.70 6.92 5.81
N LEU A 259 -4.70 6.55 6.58
CA LEU A 259 -4.41 5.17 6.98
C LEU A 259 -4.71 5.01 8.48
N LEU A 260 -5.69 4.18 8.81
CA LEU A 260 -5.94 3.73 10.18
C LEU A 260 -5.36 2.32 10.32
N TRP A 261 -4.21 2.21 10.99
CA TRP A 261 -3.47 0.96 11.12
C TRP A 261 -3.63 0.36 12.51
N ALA A 262 -4.28 -0.80 12.57
CA ALA A 262 -4.48 -1.60 13.76
C ALA A 262 -3.46 -2.75 13.84
N SER A 263 -2.74 -2.83 14.95
CA SER A 263 -1.74 -3.85 15.26
C SER A 263 -2.02 -4.50 16.62
N ARG A 264 -1.57 -5.75 16.81
CA ARG A 264 -1.78 -6.43 18.10
C ARG A 264 -0.80 -5.94 19.17
N GLY A 265 0.47 -5.81 18.80
CA GLY A 265 1.55 -5.35 19.65
C GLY A 265 2.17 -4.04 19.15
N ARG A 266 2.78 -3.29 20.06
CA ARG A 266 3.45 -2.01 19.73
C ARG A 266 4.69 -2.24 18.88
N GLU A 267 5.36 -3.37 19.04
CA GLU A 267 6.58 -3.74 18.33
C GLU A 267 6.42 -3.73 16.80
N ASP A 268 5.22 -3.99 16.28
CA ASP A 268 4.93 -3.95 14.84
C ASP A 268 5.01 -2.52 14.29
N CYS A 269 4.66 -1.53 15.11
CA CYS A 269 4.62 -0.10 14.77
C CYS A 269 5.45 0.76 15.72
N GLU A 270 6.58 0.23 16.22
CA GLU A 270 7.48 0.95 17.13
C GLU A 270 7.93 2.28 16.50
N GLY A 271 7.90 3.38 17.29
CA GLY A 271 8.19 4.74 16.81
C GLY A 271 7.06 5.42 16.02
N GLY A 272 5.93 4.72 15.80
CA GLY A 272 4.75 5.26 15.14
C GLY A 272 3.92 6.13 16.08
N GLU A 273 3.64 7.36 15.67
CA GLU A 273 2.77 8.28 16.39
C GLU A 273 1.59 8.71 15.52
N THR A 274 0.37 8.70 16.09
CA THR A 274 -0.82 9.18 15.37
C THR A 274 -0.69 10.66 15.03
N ASP A 275 -0.91 10.98 13.76
CA ASP A 275 -0.82 12.34 13.23
C ASP A 275 -1.81 13.29 13.91
N GLY A 276 -1.41 14.55 14.07
CA GLY A 276 -2.17 15.55 14.85
C GLY A 276 -3.63 15.73 14.40
N GLY A 277 -3.90 15.63 13.10
CA GLY A 277 -5.26 15.75 12.55
C GLY A 277 -6.19 14.56 12.89
N LEU A 278 -5.61 13.45 13.33
CA LEU A 278 -6.27 12.20 13.68
C LEU A 278 -6.25 11.90 15.19
N ARG A 279 -5.50 12.68 15.99
CA ARG A 279 -5.50 12.53 17.45
C ARG A 279 -6.87 12.91 18.02
N GLU A 280 -7.44 12.02 18.83
CA GLU A 280 -8.59 12.40 19.64
C GLU A 280 -8.14 13.46 20.65
N ARG A 281 -8.71 14.67 20.58
CA ARG A 281 -8.58 15.63 21.67
C ARG A 281 -9.27 15.01 22.87
N LYS A 282 -8.50 14.47 23.83
CA LYS A 282 -9.02 14.17 25.16
C LYS A 282 -9.60 15.48 25.69
N GLY A 283 -10.92 15.59 25.69
CA GLY A 283 -11.61 16.76 26.19
C GLY A 283 -11.14 17.00 27.62
N ARG A 284 -10.51 18.15 27.87
CA ARG A 284 -10.31 18.63 29.23
C ARG A 284 -11.71 18.81 29.80
N TRP A 285 -12.11 17.97 30.74
CA TRP A 285 -13.46 18.05 31.32
C TRP A 285 -13.70 19.45 31.91
N PRO A 286 -14.77 20.15 31.51
CA PRO A 286 -15.09 21.48 32.01
C PRO A 286 -16.09 21.39 33.17
N TRP A 287 -15.66 20.98 34.35
CA TRP A 287 -16.44 21.18 35.58
C TRP A 287 -15.65 21.79 36.74
N SER A 288 -14.36 22.11 36.55
CA SER A 288 -13.61 22.89 37.53
C SER A 288 -13.79 24.40 37.30
N ARG A 289 -15.00 24.92 37.58
CA ARG A 289 -15.22 26.35 37.86
C ARG A 289 -16.45 26.57 38.76
N GLY A 290 -16.19 26.57 40.08
CA GLY A 290 -16.95 27.26 41.15
C GLY A 290 -18.18 26.55 41.71
N THR A 291 -18.48 26.49 43.01
CA THR A 291 -17.88 27.01 44.25
C THR A 291 -18.54 26.30 45.46
N LEU A 292 -17.80 26.20 46.58
CA LEU A 292 -18.25 26.22 47.98
C LEU A 292 -18.88 24.94 48.59
N GLY A 293 -18.16 24.29 49.53
CA GLY A 293 -18.79 23.52 50.61
C GLY A 293 -18.07 22.26 51.10
N SER A 294 -17.28 22.40 52.17
CA SER A 294 -17.13 21.43 53.28
C SER A 294 -16.34 20.11 53.10
N SER A 295 -15.09 20.16 53.57
CA SER A 295 -14.35 19.18 54.38
C SER A 295 -14.64 17.66 54.27
N SER A 296 -13.61 16.90 53.87
CA SER A 296 -13.07 15.86 54.76
C SER A 296 -11.58 15.63 54.46
N THR A 297 -10.80 15.76 55.52
CA THR A 297 -9.36 15.57 55.67
C THR A 297 -9.01 14.10 55.87
N ALA A 298 -7.97 13.62 55.17
CA ALA A 298 -7.00 12.61 55.61
C ALA A 298 -5.86 12.58 54.56
N SER A 299 -4.79 13.37 54.78
CA SER A 299 -3.48 12.95 55.34
C SER A 299 -2.66 12.13 54.34
N ASP A 300 -1.71 12.76 53.63
CA ASP A 300 -0.27 12.92 53.98
C ASP A 300 0.55 11.85 53.24
N SER A 301 1.71 12.06 52.62
CA SER A 301 2.64 13.20 52.58
C SER A 301 3.87 12.82 51.72
N ILE A 302 4.60 13.84 51.20
CA ILE A 302 6.06 13.86 50.91
C ILE A 302 6.53 13.10 49.63
N THR A 303 7.31 13.64 48.68
CA THR A 303 8.02 14.92 48.48
C THR A 303 8.33 15.08 46.99
N GLU A 304 8.22 16.30 46.47
CA GLU A 304 8.92 16.70 45.25
C GLU A 304 10.38 16.99 45.62
N ASP A 305 11.30 16.12 45.18
CA ASP A 305 12.72 16.48 45.08
C ASP A 305 13.11 16.59 43.61
N LYS A 306 13.29 17.85 43.21
CA LYS A 306 13.84 18.27 41.93
C LYS A 306 15.36 18.14 42.01
N ALA A 307 15.89 16.97 41.71
CA ALA A 307 17.31 16.76 41.48
C ALA A 307 17.57 16.51 39.99
N SER A 308 18.10 17.53 39.33
CA SER A 308 18.80 17.45 38.07
C SER A 308 19.95 16.43 38.16
N ILE A 309 19.77 15.27 37.53
CA ILE A 309 20.87 14.39 37.12
C ILE A 309 20.79 14.29 35.60
N SER A 310 21.69 15.01 34.96
CA SER A 310 22.09 14.77 33.58
C SER A 310 22.69 13.36 33.49
N GLY A 311 22.08 12.50 32.71
CA GLY A 311 22.62 11.17 32.40
C GLY A 311 21.56 10.09 32.44
N ASP A 312 20.59 10.14 31.53
CA ASP A 312 19.92 8.92 31.07
C ASP A 312 20.08 8.86 29.56
N THR A 313 20.94 7.95 29.11
CA THR A 313 21.00 7.51 27.73
C THR A 313 19.67 6.82 27.45
N THR A 314 18.67 7.62 27.04
CA THR A 314 17.50 7.09 26.36
C THR A 314 18.02 6.39 25.11
N VAL A 315 18.23 5.08 25.22
CA VAL A 315 18.42 4.22 24.06
C VAL A 315 17.10 4.31 23.31
N SER A 316 16.99 5.29 22.41
CA SER A 316 15.87 5.40 21.49
C SER A 316 15.80 4.07 20.76
N ARG A 317 14.75 3.27 21.04
CA ARG A 317 14.52 2.06 20.28
C ARG A 317 14.44 2.46 18.80
N PRO A 318 15.15 1.76 17.90
CA PRO A 318 15.04 2.03 16.48
C PRO A 318 13.58 1.87 16.07
N GLU A 319 13.06 2.83 15.31
CA GLU A 319 11.71 2.75 14.76
C GLU A 319 11.54 1.48 13.90
N SER A 320 10.32 0.94 13.85
CA SER A 320 10.00 -0.19 12.97
C SER A 320 10.26 0.18 11.52
N ARG A 321 10.82 -0.74 10.72
CA ARG A 321 11.08 -0.53 9.29
C ARG A 321 9.84 -0.05 8.53
N ILE A 322 8.65 -0.52 8.93
CA ILE A 322 7.37 -0.11 8.31
C ILE A 322 7.01 1.33 8.68
N VAL A 323 7.26 1.74 9.92
CA VAL A 323 7.06 3.14 10.36
C VAL A 323 8.03 4.07 9.65
N ALA A 324 9.31 3.69 9.55
CA ALA A 324 10.31 4.43 8.79
C ALA A 324 9.88 4.60 7.32
N HIS A 325 9.30 3.55 6.72
CA HIS A 325 8.77 3.58 5.36
C HIS A 325 7.56 4.52 5.23
N ILE A 326 6.59 4.44 6.14
CA ILE A 326 5.45 5.37 6.21
C ILE A 326 5.94 6.81 6.28
N ARG A 327 6.87 7.11 7.20
CA ARG A 327 7.43 8.46 7.38
C ARG A 327 8.13 8.95 6.11
N ALA A 328 8.88 8.09 5.44
CA ALA A 328 9.51 8.43 4.16
C ALA A 328 8.48 8.72 3.05
N LEU A 329 7.36 7.99 2.99
CA LEU A 329 6.26 8.25 2.06
C LEU A 329 5.52 9.55 2.40
N GLN A 330 5.33 9.88 3.67
CA GLN A 330 4.77 11.16 4.11
C GLN A 330 5.65 12.34 3.66
N SER A 331 6.97 12.22 3.85
CA SER A 331 7.94 13.22 3.37
C SER A 331 7.89 13.36 1.86
N ALA A 332 7.94 12.24 1.12
CA ALA A 332 7.88 12.25 -0.34
C ALA A 332 6.58 12.89 -0.87
N SER A 333 5.42 12.58 -0.25
CA SER A 333 4.14 13.16 -0.65
C SER A 333 4.11 14.68 -0.46
N THR A 334 4.77 15.20 0.57
CA THR A 334 4.85 16.64 0.86
C THR A 334 5.82 17.37 -0.08
N SER A 335 6.93 16.72 -0.48
CA SER A 335 7.96 17.32 -1.33
C SER A 335 7.50 17.67 -2.75
N PHE A 336 6.46 17.01 -3.27
CA PHE A 336 5.92 17.25 -4.61
C PHE A 336 4.60 18.04 -4.60
N SER A 337 4.24 18.66 -3.47
CA SER A 337 3.09 19.58 -3.41
C SER A 337 3.42 20.87 -4.19
N PRO A 338 2.55 21.31 -5.13
CA PRO A 338 2.81 22.51 -5.91
C PRO A 338 2.82 23.75 -5.01
N SER A 339 4.01 24.26 -4.69
CA SER A 339 4.14 25.59 -4.11
C SER A 339 3.74 26.63 -5.15
N THR A 340 2.52 27.15 -5.11
CA THR A 340 2.19 28.40 -5.80
C THR A 340 2.79 29.56 -5.00
N PRO A 341 3.80 30.29 -5.51
CA PRO A 341 4.23 31.52 -4.88
C PRO A 341 3.19 32.61 -5.18
N PHE A 342 2.87 33.41 -4.17
CA PHE A 342 2.13 34.67 -4.29
C PHE A 342 0.60 34.60 -4.49
N THR A 343 -0.13 34.15 -3.47
CA THR A 343 -1.32 34.88 -2.96
C THR A 343 -1.71 34.33 -1.59
N ALA A 344 -1.85 35.22 -0.62
CA ALA A 344 -2.18 34.91 0.75
C ALA A 344 -3.63 34.42 0.89
N ALA A 345 -3.83 33.10 0.82
CA ALA A 345 -4.88 32.33 1.48
C ALA A 345 -4.64 30.84 1.13
N ALA A 346 -3.73 30.19 1.86
CA ALA A 346 -3.53 28.74 1.74
C ALA A 346 -4.74 28.00 2.33
N THR A 347 -5.80 27.83 1.55
CA THR A 347 -6.80 26.79 1.78
C THR A 347 -6.20 25.47 1.31
N SER A 348 -5.80 24.66 2.30
CA SER A 348 -5.06 23.38 2.18
C SER A 348 -5.59 22.44 1.10
N SER A 349 -4.76 22.11 0.11
CA SER A 349 -5.00 21.04 -0.88
C SER A 349 -3.74 20.17 -1.07
N ASP A 350 -3.14 19.77 0.05
CA ASP A 350 -1.94 18.93 0.06
C ASP A 350 -2.28 17.44 -0.12
N PRO A 351 -1.57 16.68 -0.98
CA PRO A 351 -1.60 15.23 -0.95
C PRO A 351 -0.95 14.77 0.36
N LYS A 352 -1.80 14.45 1.33
CA LYS A 352 -1.39 14.19 2.70
C LYS A 352 -1.69 12.74 3.00
N LEU A 353 -0.62 11.98 3.26
CA LEU A 353 -0.74 10.69 3.94
C LEU A 353 -0.82 10.98 5.44
N GLU A 354 -2.01 10.86 6.01
CA GLU A 354 -2.23 10.90 7.45
C GLU A 354 -2.38 9.49 8.01
N VAL A 355 -1.69 9.19 9.10
CA VAL A 355 -1.68 7.87 9.72
C VAL A 355 -2.11 7.95 11.18
N ALA A 356 -2.97 7.02 11.58
CA ALA A 356 -3.32 6.78 12.97
C ALA A 356 -3.02 5.33 13.34
N TYR A 357 -2.40 5.15 14.50
CA TYR A 357 -1.97 3.85 15.02
C TYR A 357 -2.92 3.42 16.14
N PHE A 358 -3.36 2.17 16.08
CA PHE A 358 -4.22 1.53 17.06
C PHE A 358 -3.56 0.22 17.49
N VAL A 359 -3.35 0.04 18.79
CA VAL A 359 -2.64 -1.13 19.33
C VAL A 359 -3.48 -1.82 20.38
N ASP A 360 -3.83 -3.07 20.12
CA ASP A 360 -4.69 -3.88 20.99
C ASP A 360 -4.09 -4.04 22.39
N ALA A 361 -2.79 -4.31 22.48
CA ALA A 361 -2.05 -4.43 23.75
C ALA A 361 -2.10 -3.14 24.60
N GLU A 362 -2.42 -2.00 23.99
CA GLU A 362 -2.57 -0.70 24.65
C GLU A 362 -4.02 -0.29 24.83
N SER A 363 -4.96 -1.21 24.56
CA SER A 363 -6.41 -0.96 24.59
C SER A 363 -6.85 0.19 23.67
N SER A 364 -6.14 0.37 22.54
CA SER A 364 -6.46 1.38 21.53
C SER A 364 -7.06 0.70 20.30
N PHE A 365 -8.31 1.03 19.98
CA PHE A 365 -9.09 0.37 18.93
C PHE A 365 -9.72 1.38 17.97
N ILE A 366 -9.90 0.99 16.71
CA ILE A 366 -10.68 1.75 15.74
C ILE A 366 -12.17 1.60 16.09
N THR A 367 -12.73 2.60 16.76
CA THR A 367 -14.15 2.57 17.16
C THR A 367 -15.08 3.11 16.07
N PRO A 368 -16.36 2.67 16.01
CA PRO A 368 -17.34 3.27 15.12
C PRO A 368 -17.49 4.79 15.30
N ALA A 369 -17.38 5.28 16.54
CA ALA A 369 -17.42 6.72 16.83
C ALA A 369 -16.22 7.46 16.21
N TYR A 370 -15.03 6.87 16.27
CA TYR A 370 -13.84 7.42 15.63
C TYR A 370 -13.99 7.45 14.09
N LEU A 371 -14.48 6.36 13.49
CA LEU A 371 -14.74 6.31 12.05
C LEU A 371 -15.75 7.37 11.59
N ARG A 372 -16.82 7.62 12.36
CA ARG A 372 -17.77 8.70 12.07
C ARG A 372 -17.07 10.05 12.00
N LYS A 373 -16.20 10.37 12.97
CA LYS A 373 -15.44 11.62 12.97
C LYS A 373 -14.55 11.76 11.74
N VAL A 374 -13.85 10.68 11.35
CA VAL A 374 -12.97 10.67 10.17
C VAL A 374 -13.78 10.89 8.89
N LEU A 375 -14.87 10.16 8.70
CA LEU A 375 -15.74 10.29 7.51
C LEU A 375 -16.45 11.65 7.41
N GLN A 376 -16.83 12.24 8.55
CA GLN A 376 -17.40 13.58 8.59
C GLN A 376 -16.37 14.65 8.20
N ARG A 377 -15.13 14.52 8.70
CA ARG A 377 -14.01 15.41 8.32
C ARG A 377 -13.75 15.36 6.81
N SER A 378 -13.79 14.16 6.24
CA SER A 378 -13.69 13.91 4.80
C SER A 378 -14.82 14.54 3.98
N SER A 379 -16.05 14.48 4.50
CA SER A 379 -17.22 15.08 3.85
C SER A 379 -17.12 16.62 3.82
N SER A 380 -16.63 17.25 4.88
CA SER A 380 -16.42 18.70 4.94
C SER A 380 -15.38 19.21 3.94
N ARG A 381 -14.36 18.40 3.60
CA ARG A 381 -13.33 18.79 2.62
C ARG A 381 -13.87 18.92 1.20
N THR A 382 -14.78 18.04 0.79
CA THR A 382 -15.36 18.06 -0.57
C THR A 382 -16.38 19.18 -0.77
N VAL A 383 -16.98 19.71 0.32
CA VAL A 383 -17.98 20.78 0.22
C VAL A 383 -17.33 22.16 0.05
N SER A 384 -16.11 22.36 0.54
CA SER A 384 -15.43 23.67 0.47
C SER A 384 -14.85 24.02 -0.91
N THR A 385 -14.83 23.10 -1.89
CA THR A 385 -14.30 23.36 -3.24
C THR A 385 -15.34 23.81 -4.25
N ASN A 386 -16.63 23.81 -3.89
CA ASN A 386 -17.72 24.25 -4.77
C ASN A 386 -18.30 25.58 -4.27
N THR A 387 -17.68 26.71 -4.65
CA THR A 387 -18.31 28.05 -4.50
C THR A 387 -19.35 28.24 -5.61
N PRO A 388 -20.64 28.44 -5.31
CA PRO A 388 -21.63 28.77 -6.33
C PRO A 388 -21.59 30.28 -6.60
N ALA A 389 -20.99 30.67 -7.74
CA ALA A 389 -21.24 31.97 -8.34
C ALA A 389 -22.30 31.80 -9.43
N SER A 390 -23.56 32.04 -9.09
CA SER A 390 -24.50 32.91 -9.83
C SER A 390 -25.96 32.59 -9.49
N THR A 391 -26.62 33.63 -9.03
CA THR A 391 -28.08 33.77 -8.90
C THR A 391 -28.72 33.79 -10.28
N SER A 392 -29.69 32.91 -10.56
CA SER A 392 -30.91 33.29 -11.28
C SER A 392 -31.98 32.18 -11.27
N THR A 393 -33.10 32.53 -10.64
CA THR A 393 -34.49 32.42 -11.10
C THR A 393 -35.07 31.06 -11.53
N SER A 394 -36.09 30.67 -10.76
CA SER A 394 -37.09 29.64 -11.01
C SER A 394 -37.65 29.55 -12.44
N SER A 395 -37.69 28.34 -12.98
CA SER A 395 -38.90 27.83 -13.67
C SER A 395 -38.91 26.31 -13.71
N SER A 396 -40.09 25.77 -13.41
CA SER A 396 -40.48 24.37 -13.46
C SER A 396 -40.66 23.88 -14.89
N SER A 397 -40.08 22.72 -15.24
CA SER A 397 -40.72 21.74 -16.13
C SER A 397 -40.01 20.39 -16.12
N SER A 398 -40.83 19.36 -16.26
CA SER A 398 -40.56 17.93 -16.34
C SER A 398 -39.79 17.52 -17.60
N SER A 399 -38.87 16.55 -17.46
CA SER A 399 -38.51 15.45 -18.39
C SER A 399 -37.06 15.05 -18.07
N GLN A 400 -36.84 13.82 -17.61
CA GLN A 400 -36.40 12.68 -18.43
C GLN A 400 -34.89 12.46 -18.25
N LEU A 401 -34.57 11.23 -17.87
CA LEU A 401 -33.26 10.74 -17.46
C LEU A 401 -32.19 11.09 -18.49
N ASP A 402 -31.16 11.80 -18.05
CA ASP A 402 -29.93 11.96 -18.81
C ASP A 402 -28.72 11.55 -17.95
N GLN A 403 -28.06 10.49 -18.41
CA GLN A 403 -26.77 10.02 -17.93
C GLN A 403 -25.70 10.89 -18.58
N SER A 404 -25.27 11.95 -17.89
CA SER A 404 -23.96 12.57 -18.09
C SER A 404 -23.50 13.20 -16.79
N GLY A 405 -22.87 12.37 -15.95
CA GLY A 405 -22.41 12.77 -14.62
C GLY A 405 -21.19 13.69 -14.73
N GLY A 406 -21.39 14.98 -14.46
CA GLY A 406 -20.32 15.95 -14.29
C GLY A 406 -19.42 15.59 -13.10
N GLY A 407 -18.17 15.24 -13.44
CA GLY A 407 -16.91 15.26 -12.67
C GLY A 407 -16.95 15.50 -11.16
N LEU A 408 -17.40 14.53 -10.37
CA LEU A 408 -17.03 14.42 -8.96
C LEU A 408 -15.96 13.33 -8.83
N GLY A 409 -14.81 13.65 -8.23
CA GLY A 409 -13.76 12.66 -8.03
C GLY A 409 -14.19 11.51 -7.11
N MET A 410 -13.57 10.37 -7.31
CA MET A 410 -13.88 9.12 -6.61
C MET A 410 -13.32 9.13 -5.19
N LYS A 411 -14.16 8.74 -4.22
CA LYS A 411 -13.74 8.43 -2.85
C LYS A 411 -13.69 6.92 -2.64
N LEU A 412 -12.60 6.45 -2.07
CA LEU A 412 -12.31 5.02 -1.95
C LEU A 412 -12.02 4.65 -0.49
N LEU A 413 -12.81 3.72 0.06
CA LEU A 413 -12.62 3.18 1.39
C LEU A 413 -12.18 1.72 1.27
N ILE A 414 -10.97 1.40 1.72
CA ILE A 414 -10.38 0.08 1.58
C ILE A 414 -10.21 -0.54 2.96
N VAL A 415 -10.63 -1.79 3.13
CA VAL A 415 -10.41 -2.57 4.35
C VAL A 415 -9.50 -3.74 4.01
N SER A 416 -8.32 -3.80 4.63
CA SER A 416 -7.32 -4.85 4.40
C SER A 416 -6.85 -5.44 5.72
N GLY A 417 -6.86 -6.76 5.85
CA GLY A 417 -6.37 -7.44 7.04
C GLY A 417 -6.86 -8.88 7.15
N PRO A 418 -6.69 -9.53 8.32
CA PRO A 418 -7.19 -10.88 8.55
C PRO A 418 -8.71 -10.98 8.30
N PRO A 419 -9.25 -12.16 7.93
CA PRO A 419 -10.67 -12.32 7.59
C PRO A 419 -11.62 -11.78 8.67
N GLY A 420 -11.31 -11.99 9.96
CA GLY A 420 -12.10 -11.46 11.06
C GLY A 420 -12.10 -9.92 11.16
N PHE A 421 -10.99 -9.27 10.78
CA PHE A 421 -10.90 -7.81 10.72
C PHE A 421 -11.75 -7.25 9.58
N VAL A 422 -11.64 -7.86 8.39
CA VAL A 422 -12.45 -7.48 7.22
C VAL A 422 -13.93 -7.68 7.48
N ALA A 423 -14.31 -8.84 8.05
CA ALA A 423 -15.70 -9.15 8.40
C ALA A 423 -16.28 -8.16 9.42
N HIS A 424 -15.51 -7.77 10.44
CA HIS A 424 -15.93 -6.81 11.44
C HIS A 424 -16.23 -5.42 10.85
N PHE A 425 -15.34 -4.89 10.00
CA PHE A 425 -15.51 -3.55 9.44
C PHE A 425 -16.42 -3.51 8.21
N ALA A 426 -16.27 -4.44 7.26
CA ALA A 426 -16.93 -4.38 5.96
C ALA A 426 -17.91 -5.53 5.69
N GLY A 427 -18.04 -6.50 6.60
CA GLY A 427 -18.77 -7.74 6.38
C GLY A 427 -17.96 -8.78 5.58
N GLU A 428 -18.39 -10.03 5.65
CA GLU A 428 -17.68 -11.16 5.04
C GLU A 428 -17.59 -11.03 3.51
N LYS A 429 -16.48 -11.53 2.95
CA LYS A 429 -16.40 -11.86 1.52
C LYS A 429 -17.18 -13.15 1.28
N ILE A 430 -17.64 -13.37 0.05
CA ILE A 430 -18.44 -14.55 -0.30
C ILE A 430 -17.74 -15.39 -1.36
N TRP A 431 -17.89 -16.70 -1.28
CA TRP A 431 -17.47 -17.60 -2.36
C TRP A 431 -18.64 -17.82 -3.32
N ALA A 432 -18.47 -17.40 -4.57
CA ALA A 432 -19.46 -17.59 -5.63
C ALA A 432 -18.77 -17.82 -6.97
N ASP A 433 -19.31 -18.71 -7.79
CA ASP A 433 -18.75 -19.09 -9.10
C ASP A 433 -17.29 -19.59 -9.05
N GLY A 434 -16.91 -20.23 -7.94
CA GLY A 434 -15.56 -20.76 -7.74
C GLY A 434 -14.49 -19.71 -7.43
N VAL A 435 -14.88 -18.44 -7.21
CA VAL A 435 -13.96 -17.35 -6.86
C VAL A 435 -14.44 -16.62 -5.60
N GLU A 436 -13.49 -16.05 -4.85
CA GLU A 436 -13.82 -15.16 -3.73
C GLU A 436 -14.28 -13.80 -4.30
N GLN A 437 -15.50 -13.40 -3.96
CA GLN A 437 -16.11 -12.14 -4.36
C GLN A 437 -16.24 -11.20 -3.15
N GLN A 438 -16.35 -9.90 -3.41
CA GLN A 438 -16.44 -8.84 -2.38
C GLN A 438 -17.58 -9.07 -1.36
N GLY A 439 -18.69 -9.71 -1.78
CA GLY A 439 -19.85 -9.91 -0.92
C GLY A 439 -20.59 -8.62 -0.55
N PRO A 440 -21.73 -8.71 0.16
CA PRO A 440 -22.45 -7.53 0.61
C PRO A 440 -21.63 -6.72 1.62
N LEU A 441 -21.77 -5.39 1.59
CA LEU A 441 -21.21 -4.54 2.64
C LEU A 441 -22.03 -4.71 3.93
N GLY A 442 -21.35 -5.14 4.99
CA GLY A 442 -21.87 -5.31 6.35
C GLY A 442 -20.91 -4.71 7.39
N GLY A 443 -20.95 -5.24 8.61
CA GLY A 443 -20.12 -4.77 9.71
C GLY A 443 -20.35 -3.29 10.06
N VAL A 444 -19.34 -2.66 10.66
CA VAL A 444 -19.37 -1.25 11.05
C VAL A 444 -19.68 -0.33 9.84
N LEU A 445 -19.06 -0.55 8.69
CA LEU A 445 -19.28 0.26 7.49
C LEU A 445 -20.69 0.08 6.92
N GLY A 446 -21.29 -1.11 7.06
CA GLY A 446 -22.69 -1.34 6.70
C GLY A 446 -23.67 -0.50 7.53
N GLU A 447 -23.37 -0.29 8.82
CA GLU A 447 -24.12 0.63 9.69
C GLU A 447 -23.94 2.08 9.25
N LEU A 448 -22.68 2.51 9.04
CA LEU A 448 -22.37 3.87 8.60
C LEU A 448 -22.97 4.20 7.22
N ARG A 449 -23.11 3.20 6.33
CA ARG A 449 -23.85 3.36 5.07
C ARG A 449 -25.33 3.64 5.30
N ARG A 450 -25.98 2.93 6.24
CA ARG A 450 -27.40 3.16 6.58
C ARG A 450 -27.61 4.53 7.23
N GLU A 451 -26.62 5.04 7.95
CA GLU A 451 -26.58 6.41 8.48
C GLU A 451 -26.32 7.48 7.39
N GLY A 452 -26.05 7.09 6.14
CA GLY A 452 -25.79 8.00 5.02
C GLY A 452 -24.36 8.56 4.97
N LEU A 453 -23.46 8.14 5.86
CA LEU A 453 -22.08 8.64 5.96
C LEU A 453 -21.14 8.13 4.87
N LEU A 454 -21.52 7.05 4.16
CA LEU A 454 -20.75 6.50 3.04
C LEU A 454 -21.28 6.93 1.67
N LYS A 455 -22.08 8.00 1.59
CA LYS A 455 -22.51 8.55 0.29
C LYS A 455 -21.28 9.01 -0.52
N GLY A 456 -21.15 8.50 -1.74
CA GLY A 456 -20.02 8.80 -2.63
C GLY A 456 -18.76 7.97 -2.38
N TRP A 457 -18.74 7.13 -1.34
CA TRP A 457 -17.62 6.22 -1.08
C TRP A 457 -17.83 4.87 -1.77
N ARG A 458 -16.84 4.42 -2.53
CA ARG A 458 -16.71 3.03 -2.96
C ARG A 458 -15.97 2.25 -1.89
N VAL A 459 -16.57 1.19 -1.36
CA VAL A 459 -15.90 0.32 -0.38
C VAL A 459 -15.29 -0.89 -1.08
N TRP A 460 -14.05 -1.23 -0.73
CA TRP A 460 -13.32 -2.40 -1.24
C TRP A 460 -12.69 -3.20 -0.11
N LYS A 461 -12.78 -4.52 -0.19
CA LYS A 461 -12.25 -5.48 0.79
C LYS A 461 -11.05 -6.21 0.19
N LEU A 462 -9.90 -6.14 0.85
CA LEU A 462 -8.65 -6.81 0.47
C LEU A 462 -8.35 -7.96 1.41
#